data_AF-A0A9W5VIA4-F1
#
_entry.id   AF-A0A9W5VIA4-F1
#
_cell.length_a   1.000
_cell.length_b   1.000
_cell.length_c   1.000
_cell.angle_alpha   90.00
_cell.angle_beta   90.00
_cell.angle_gamma   90.00
#
_symmetry.space_group_name_H-M   'P 1'
#
loop_
_entity.id
_entity.type
_entity.pdbx_description
1 polymer ?
#
loop_
_entity_poly.entity_id
_entity_poly.type
_entity_poly.pdbx_seq_one_letter_code
_entity_poly.pdbx_strand_id
1 'polypeptide(L)'
;MSIVKENQLPISFFDLFFKNHPIENDVFVIEANEKYFIFEHDTVIDMIKNFTQKDQDYIRRQLQLYNYLNQDLSICLMQIASDYIRRLIGNHKKTDCKILPLQSVIHCN
;
A
#
# COMPACT_ATOMS: atom_id res chain seq x y z
N MET A 1 14.16 9.57 -40.27
CA MET A 1 13.28 9.09 -39.18
C MET A 1 13.61 9.89 -37.93
N SER A 2 12.71 10.80 -37.55
CA SER A 2 12.81 11.56 -36.31
C SER A 2 12.44 10.62 -35.17
N ILE A 3 13.42 10.17 -34.40
CA ILE A 3 13.14 9.45 -33.15
C ILE A 3 12.52 10.51 -32.24
N VAL A 4 11.19 10.47 -32.11
CA VAL A 4 10.47 11.18 -31.07
C VAL A 4 11.01 10.61 -29.76
N LYS A 5 11.95 11.34 -29.14
CA LYS A 5 12.28 11.13 -27.74
C LYS A 5 11.05 11.56 -26.97
N GLU A 6 10.10 10.63 -26.79
CA GLU A 6 9.11 10.75 -25.74
C GLU A 6 9.90 11.10 -24.48
N ASN A 7 9.55 12.21 -23.86
CA ASN A 7 9.98 12.55 -22.51
C ASN A 7 9.36 11.50 -21.57
N GLN A 8 9.88 10.28 -21.61
CA GLN A 8 9.49 9.22 -20.70
C GLN A 8 10.05 9.63 -19.36
N LEU A 9 9.19 10.28 -18.56
CA LEU A 9 9.43 10.42 -17.12
C LEU A 9 9.89 9.05 -16.62
N PRO A 10 10.97 8.98 -15.83
CA PRO A 10 11.48 7.70 -15.36
C PRO A 10 10.33 6.96 -14.67
N ILE A 11 9.91 5.83 -15.27
CA ILE A 11 8.84 5.00 -14.75
C ILE A 11 9.27 4.60 -13.33
N SER A 12 8.44 4.90 -12.33
CA SER A 12 8.81 4.60 -10.95
C SER A 12 8.97 3.09 -10.78
N PHE A 13 9.84 2.68 -9.85
CA PHE A 13 9.99 1.26 -9.52
C PHE A 13 8.62 0.62 -9.23
N PHE A 14 7.76 1.31 -8.49
CA PHE A 14 6.45 0.80 -8.08
C PHE A 14 5.52 0.60 -9.29
N ASP A 15 5.47 1.55 -10.22
CA ASP A 15 4.66 1.44 -11.44
C ASP A 15 5.10 0.23 -12.27
N LEU A 16 6.41 0.08 -12.49
CA LEU A 16 6.94 -1.06 -13.25
C LEU A 16 6.71 -2.38 -12.51
N PHE A 17 6.88 -2.39 -11.19
CA PHE A 17 6.73 -3.59 -10.37
C PHE A 17 5.30 -4.12 -10.39
N PHE A 18 4.29 -3.28 -10.14
CA PHE A 18 2.88 -3.69 -10.13
C PHE A 18 2.31 -3.91 -11.53
N LYS A 19 2.90 -3.30 -12.57
CA LYS A 19 2.59 -3.67 -13.97
C LYS A 19 2.98 -5.11 -14.29
N ASN A 20 4.08 -5.59 -13.73
CA ASN A 20 4.57 -6.96 -13.94
C ASN A 20 3.96 -7.98 -12.96
N HIS A 21 3.50 -7.51 -11.80
CA HIS A 21 2.88 -8.32 -10.75
C HIS A 21 1.53 -7.68 -10.39
N PRO A 22 0.53 -7.80 -11.27
CA PRO A 22 -0.77 -7.17 -11.06
C PRO A 22 -1.43 -7.76 -9.82
N ILE A 23 -2.00 -6.89 -9.01
CA ILE A 23 -2.80 -7.26 -7.84
C ILE A 23 -4.25 -6.94 -8.19
N GLU A 24 -5.18 -7.78 -7.76
CA GLU A 24 -6.59 -7.46 -7.87
C GLU A 24 -6.88 -6.16 -7.10
N ASN A 25 -7.54 -5.20 -7.74
CA ASN A 25 -7.84 -3.93 -7.10
C ASN A 25 -9.02 -4.14 -6.14
N ASP A 26 -8.69 -4.63 -4.95
CA ASP A 26 -9.60 -4.82 -3.84
C ASP A 26 -9.49 -3.66 -2.86
N VAL A 27 -10.55 -3.48 -2.09
CA VAL A 27 -10.62 -2.49 -1.03
C VAL A 27 -10.38 -3.20 0.29
N PHE A 28 -9.70 -2.54 1.22
CA PHE A 28 -9.55 -3.06 2.57
C PHE A 28 -9.77 -1.97 3.61
N VAL A 29 -10.14 -2.40 4.81
CA VAL A 29 -10.46 -1.49 5.91
C VAL A 29 -9.44 -1.68 7.02
N ILE A 30 -8.86 -0.58 7.47
CA ILE A 30 -8.04 -0.50 8.67
C ILE A 30 -8.87 0.17 9.75
N GLU A 31 -9.14 -0.55 10.82
CA GLU A 31 -9.69 0.02 12.06
C GLU A 31 -8.52 0.46 12.96
N ALA A 32 -8.54 1.72 13.38
CA ALA A 32 -7.59 2.25 14.35
C ALA A 32 -8.21 3.36 15.19
N ASN A 33 -8.10 3.25 16.51
CA ASN A 33 -8.66 4.21 17.48
C ASN A 33 -10.16 4.52 17.23
N GLU A 34 -10.97 3.46 17.09
CA GLU A 34 -12.42 3.53 16.83
C GLU A 34 -12.79 4.25 15.53
N LYS A 35 -11.82 4.47 14.64
CA LYS A 35 -12.01 5.02 13.30
C LYS A 35 -11.72 3.97 12.25
N TYR A 36 -12.47 4.01 11.17
CA TYR A 36 -12.29 3.13 10.02
C TYR A 36 -11.67 3.92 8.86
N PHE A 37 -10.61 3.37 8.29
CA PHE A 37 -9.91 3.90 7.13
C PHE A 37 -10.04 2.90 5.98
N ILE A 38 -10.58 3.36 4.86
CA ILE A 38 -10.83 2.52 3.69
C ILE A 38 -9.75 2.84 2.65
N PHE A 39 -9.10 1.81 2.13
CA PHE A 39 -8.03 1.94 1.14
C PHE A 39 -8.27 1.02 -0.05
N GLU A 40 -8.04 1.56 -1.24
CA GLU A 40 -7.81 0.80 -2.47
C GLU A 40 -6.32 0.54 -2.64
N HIS A 41 -5.94 -0.58 -3.26
CA HIS A 41 -4.53 -0.90 -3.50
C HIS A 41 -3.81 0.20 -4.31
N ASP A 42 -4.44 0.74 -5.35
CA ASP A 42 -3.87 1.81 -6.17
C ASP A 42 -3.59 3.08 -5.34
N THR A 43 -4.52 3.41 -4.43
CA THR A 43 -4.33 4.56 -3.51
C THR A 43 -3.11 4.36 -2.61
N VAL A 44 -2.88 3.13 -2.12
CA VAL A 44 -1.70 2.82 -1.30
C VAL A 44 -0.42 2.95 -2.13
N ILE A 45 -0.43 2.50 -3.39
CA ILE A 45 0.72 2.60 -4.29
C ILE A 45 1.08 4.08 -4.53
N ASP A 46 0.09 4.92 -4.79
CA ASP A 46 0.30 6.35 -4.96
C ASP A 46 0.74 7.05 -3.68
N MET A 47 0.23 6.63 -2.52
CA MET A 47 0.70 7.09 -1.22
C MET A 47 2.19 6.78 -1.01
N ILE A 48 2.65 5.57 -1.35
CA ILE A 48 4.06 5.14 -1.20
C ILE A 48 5.00 6.03 -2.03
N LYS A 49 4.59 6.45 -3.23
CA LYS A 49 5.38 7.35 -4.10
C LYS A 49 5.66 8.71 -3.44
N ASN A 50 4.83 9.12 -2.48
CA ASN A 50 4.96 10.37 -1.74
C ASN A 50 5.78 10.22 -0.44
N PHE A 51 6.25 9.02 -0.09
CA PHE A 51 7.06 8.80 1.11
C PHE A 51 8.52 9.27 0.92
N THR A 52 9.26 9.34 2.03
CA THR A 52 10.70 9.64 1.98
C THR A 52 11.45 8.55 1.20
N GLN A 53 12.57 8.90 0.56
CA GLN A 53 13.39 7.93 -0.18
C GLN A 53 13.77 6.71 0.67
N LYS A 54 14.07 6.93 1.96
CA LYS A 54 14.40 5.86 2.90
C LYS A 54 13.24 4.89 3.11
N ASP A 55 12.03 5.40 3.26
CA ASP A 55 10.83 4.57 3.41
C ASP A 55 10.49 3.86 2.09
N GLN A 56 10.63 4.54 0.95
CA GLN A 56 10.46 3.91 -0.37
C GLN A 56 11.45 2.77 -0.60
N ASP A 57 12.72 2.94 -0.22
CA ASP A 57 13.73 1.88 -0.35
C ASP A 57 13.46 0.70 0.59
N TYR A 58 12.93 0.96 1.79
CA TYR A 58 12.48 -0.08 2.70
C TYR A 58 11.31 -0.87 2.10
N ILE A 59 10.30 -0.18 1.59
CA ILE A 59 9.11 -0.79 0.98
C ILE A 59 9.50 -1.58 -0.27
N ARG A 60 10.42 -1.05 -1.10
CA ARG A 60 10.97 -1.77 -2.26
C ARG A 60 11.52 -3.13 -1.86
N ARG A 61 12.29 -3.21 -0.77
CA ARG A 61 12.86 -4.46 -0.26
C ARG A 61 11.77 -5.42 0.23
N GLN A 62 10.74 -4.92 0.91
CA GLN A 62 9.61 -5.73 1.36
C GLN A 62 8.84 -6.34 0.17
N LEU A 63 8.49 -5.52 -0.82
CA LEU A 63 7.79 -6.00 -2.03
C LEU A 63 8.59 -7.05 -2.80
N GLN A 64 9.90 -6.83 -2.97
CA GLN A 64 10.78 -7.81 -3.60
C GLN A 64 10.85 -9.12 -2.82
N LEU A 65 10.89 -9.06 -1.48
CA LEU A 65 10.91 -10.24 -0.63
C LEU A 65 9.59 -11.03 -0.73
N TYR A 66 8.45 -10.36 -0.63
CA TYR A 66 7.13 -10.99 -0.79
C TYR A 66 7.02 -11.68 -2.15
N ASN A 67 7.40 -10.98 -3.23
CA ASN A 67 7.38 -11.56 -4.57
C ASN A 67 8.33 -12.76 -4.72
N TYR A 68 9.55 -12.68 -4.18
CA TYR A 68 10.50 -13.79 -4.19
C TYR A 68 9.95 -15.03 -3.46
N LEU A 69 9.21 -14.82 -2.38
CA LEU A 69 8.56 -15.88 -1.61
C LEU A 69 7.20 -16.33 -2.21
N ASN A 70 6.78 -15.76 -3.35
CA ASN A 70 5.44 -15.95 -3.94
C ASN A 70 4.31 -15.71 -2.92
N GLN A 71 4.51 -14.74 -2.03
CA GLN A 71 3.51 -14.30 -1.07
C GLN A 71 2.59 -13.26 -1.72
N ASP A 72 1.39 -13.15 -1.17
CA ASP A 72 0.39 -12.19 -1.64
C ASP A 72 0.84 -10.75 -1.38
N LEU A 73 1.01 -9.99 -2.47
CA LEU A 73 1.43 -8.59 -2.42
C LEU A 73 0.33 -7.68 -1.87
N SER A 74 -0.95 -8.07 -1.93
CA SER A 74 -2.04 -7.33 -1.29
C SER A 74 -1.81 -7.22 0.21
N ILE A 75 -1.42 -8.33 0.86
CA ILE A 75 -1.08 -8.37 2.28
C ILE A 75 0.07 -7.42 2.60
N CYS A 76 1.09 -7.33 1.72
CA CYS A 76 2.20 -6.40 1.89
C CYS A 76 1.70 -4.94 1.86
N LEU A 77 0.83 -4.59 0.90
CA LEU A 77 0.23 -3.26 0.81
C LEU A 77 -0.64 -2.93 2.04
N MET A 78 -1.45 -3.87 2.50
CA MET A 78 -2.26 -3.70 3.72
C MET A 78 -1.39 -3.43 4.94
N GLN A 79 -0.26 -4.14 5.09
CA GLN A 79 0.68 -3.93 6.19
C GLN A 79 1.31 -2.53 6.12
N ILE A 80 1.72 -2.09 4.93
CA ILE A 80 2.29 -0.74 4.72
C ILE A 80 1.27 0.33 5.09
N ALA A 81 0.02 0.21 4.65
CA ALA A 81 -1.05 1.14 4.97
C ALA A 81 -1.39 1.14 6.47
N SER A 82 -1.42 -0.03 7.10
CA SER A 82 -1.66 -0.16 8.54
C SER A 82 -0.56 0.52 9.35
N ASP A 83 0.71 0.32 8.99
CA ASP A 83 1.83 1.00 9.63
C ASP A 83 1.80 2.53 9.41
N TYR A 84 1.38 2.98 8.23
CA TYR A 84 1.17 4.39 7.95
C TYR A 84 0.10 4.99 8.87
N ILE A 85 -1.08 4.36 8.96
CA ILE A 85 -2.17 4.79 9.84
C ILE A 85 -1.73 4.79 11.31
N ARG A 86 -1.01 3.75 11.75
CA ARG A 86 -0.46 3.67 13.11
C ARG A 86 0.48 4.83 13.44
N ARG A 87 1.32 5.23 12.49
CA ARG A 87 2.20 6.41 12.64
C ARG A 87 1.41 7.72 12.61
N LEU A 88 0.37 7.81 11.78
CA LEU A 88 -0.49 8.99 11.64
C LEU A 88 -1.31 9.26 12.91
N ILE A 89 -1.83 8.21 13.55
CA ILE A 89 -2.65 8.29 14.78
C ILE A 89 -1.79 8.44 16.04
N GLY A 90 -0.46 8.44 15.89
CA GLY A 90 0.57 8.56 16.93
C GLY A 90 0.16 9.07 18.32
N ASN A 91 0.59 8.32 19.35
CA ASN A 91 0.65 8.66 20.79
C ASN A 91 -0.58 8.38 21.68
N HIS A 92 -1.74 8.05 21.14
CA HIS A 92 -2.85 7.60 21.98
C HIS A 92 -2.73 6.09 22.21
N LYS A 93 -2.75 5.67 23.48
CA LYS A 93 -2.62 4.29 24.03
C LYS A 93 -2.66 3.20 22.97
N LYS A 94 -1.58 2.40 22.85
CA LYS A 94 -1.46 1.14 22.07
C LYS A 94 -2.84 0.59 21.69
N THR A 95 -3.37 1.04 20.56
CA THR A 95 -4.58 0.49 19.98
C THR A 95 -4.10 -0.26 18.76
N ASP A 96 -4.29 -1.57 18.78
CA ASP A 96 -3.85 -2.44 17.70
C ASP A 96 -4.66 -2.08 16.45
N CYS A 97 -3.97 -1.69 15.37
CA CYS A 97 -4.63 -1.51 14.08
C CYS A 97 -5.11 -2.89 13.60
N LYS A 98 -6.40 -3.01 13.29
CA LYS A 98 -6.98 -4.26 12.80
C LYS A 98 -7.36 -4.09 11.33
N ILE A 99 -6.88 -5.01 10.51
CA ILE A 99 -7.36 -5.14 9.15
C ILE A 99 -8.69 -5.90 9.22
N LEU A 100 -9.76 -5.30 8.72
CA LEU A 100 -11.10 -5.89 8.72
C LEU A 100 -11.49 -6.32 7.30
N PRO A 101 -12.12 -7.50 7.13
CA PRO A 101 -12.86 -7.81 5.92
C PRO A 101 -13.94 -6.74 5.67
N LEU A 102 -14.15 -6.32 4.43
CA LEU A 102 -15.22 -5.38 4.07
C LEU A 102 -16.59 -5.78 4.61
N GLN A 103 -16.88 -7.08 4.58
CA GLN A 103 -18.12 -7.66 5.06
C GLN A 103 -18.38 -7.36 6.55
N SER A 104 -17.33 -7.21 7.35
CA SER A 104 -17.42 -6.91 8.78
C SER A 104 -17.94 -5.50 9.08
N VAL A 105 -17.71 -4.55 8.17
CA VAL A 105 -18.18 -3.16 8.32
C VAL A 105 -19.66 -3.01 7.96
N ILE A 106 -20.17 -3.85 7.06
CA ILE A 106 -21.56 -3.79 6.57
C ILE A 106 -22.57 -4.22 7.65
N HIS A 107 -22.15 -5.03 8.64
CA HIS A 107 -23.02 -5.53 9.71
C HIS A 107 -23.06 -4.66 10.98
N CYS A 108 -22.47 -3.47 10.97
CA CYS A 108 -22.52 -2.54 12.11
C CYS A 108 -23.74 -1.58 12.11
N ASN A 109 -24.81 -1.91 11.37
CA ASN A 109 -26.08 -1.16 11.37
C ASN A 109 -27.15 -1.82 12.22
#